data_AF-A0A1F3E7K3-F1
#
_entry.id   AF-A0A1F3E7K3-F1
#
_cell.length_a   1.000
_cell.length_b   1.000
_cell.length_c   1.000
_cell.angle_alpha   90.00
_cell.angle_beta   90.00
_cell.angle_gamma   90.00
#
_symmetry.space_group_name_H-M   'P 1'
#
loop_
_entity.id
_entity.type
_entity.pdbx_description
1 polymer ?
#
loop_
_entity_poly.entity_id
_entity_poly.type
_entity_poly.pdbx_seq_one_letter_code
_entity_poly.pdbx_strand_id
1 'polypeptide(L)'
;MRLFTTLIALCFAIVSCNQNTQKKISENLNQPYVIDTTNNNFYDNVESYALPLVELEITGEIASPVKVDFTKLAKHNIIVKETRLEGTGKDKFVGAYRYDGYSLFDILNTCVLNKKNIEEFRPIIDLYVEVENNTGEKVIFTWGEIFYPNNLHRIIIASDVARIVPSKTKDLWPLPTNSKLVAGNDLITERNISNPVKITIKSYDKSFPTEKGMNPMYCKEVKLFKNNEQIATLNNTPEGLQNVTFNTIFYGRGRGIHSTSPFIGVILNEALKPYFEFNKENLQKGLFCAVAKDGYRVVISYSELFNRNDQQEFLLVKTELNENGGLFRIFPACDFFSDRAVKSLEQIYFTNN
;
A
#
# COMPACT_ATOMS: atom_id res chain seq x y z
N MET A 1 59.50 -30.62 -25.69
CA MET A 1 59.03 -29.59 -26.65
C MET A 1 57.68 -30.05 -27.20
N ARG A 2 56.71 -29.13 -27.27
CA ARG A 2 55.33 -29.23 -27.78
C ARG A 2 54.22 -29.45 -26.74
N LEU A 3 53.64 -28.29 -26.39
CA LEU A 3 52.30 -28.05 -25.91
C LEU A 3 51.26 -28.87 -26.67
N PHE A 4 50.25 -29.36 -25.96
CA PHE A 4 48.88 -29.48 -26.48
C PHE A 4 47.89 -28.99 -25.42
N THR A 5 47.44 -27.76 -25.63
CA THR A 5 46.26 -27.15 -25.03
C THR A 5 45.04 -27.62 -25.82
N THR A 6 44.04 -28.21 -25.17
CA THR A 6 42.67 -28.26 -25.74
C THR A 6 41.60 -28.29 -24.65
N LEU A 7 41.03 -27.10 -24.44
CA LEU A 7 39.61 -26.75 -24.26
C LEU A 7 38.64 -27.81 -23.70
N ILE A 8 38.19 -27.61 -22.45
CA ILE A 8 36.95 -28.21 -21.92
C ILE A 8 35.85 -27.16 -22.01
N ALA A 9 34.89 -27.36 -22.91
CA ALA A 9 33.65 -26.60 -22.96
C ALA A 9 32.67 -27.19 -21.93
N LEU A 10 32.38 -26.44 -20.87
CA LEU A 10 31.40 -26.81 -19.85
C LEU A 10 30.03 -26.26 -20.26
N CYS A 11 29.17 -27.11 -20.84
CA CYS A 11 27.78 -26.77 -21.08
C CYS A 11 27.00 -26.84 -19.76
N PHE A 12 26.59 -25.68 -19.23
CA PHE A 12 25.61 -25.60 -18.17
C PHE A 12 24.22 -25.91 -18.74
N ALA A 13 23.71 -27.12 -18.47
CA ALA A 13 22.30 -27.43 -18.68
C ALA A 13 21.48 -26.74 -17.57
N ILE A 14 20.70 -25.73 -17.96
CA ILE A 14 19.73 -25.08 -17.09
C ILE A 14 18.57 -26.06 -16.91
N VAL A 15 18.53 -26.75 -15.77
CA VAL A 15 17.40 -27.57 -15.36
C VAL A 15 16.25 -26.61 -15.03
N SER A 16 15.33 -26.44 -15.97
CA SER A 16 14.05 -25.76 -15.73
C SER A 16 13.19 -26.63 -14.81
N CYS A 17 12.88 -26.14 -13.61
CA CYS A 17 11.93 -26.78 -12.71
C CYS A 17 10.54 -26.80 -13.34
N ASN A 18 10.15 -27.93 -13.92
CA ASN A 18 8.79 -28.19 -14.36
C ASN A 18 8.03 -28.90 -13.24
N GLN A 19 7.49 -28.14 -12.28
CA GLN A 19 6.58 -28.69 -11.27
C GLN A 19 5.18 -28.75 -11.88
N ASN A 20 4.86 -29.91 -12.44
CA ASN A 20 3.56 -30.24 -12.99
C ASN A 20 2.62 -30.60 -11.83
N THR A 21 1.97 -29.61 -11.22
CA THR A 21 0.91 -29.87 -10.24
C THR A 21 -0.43 -29.91 -10.98
N GLN A 22 -1.09 -31.07 -10.98
CA GLN A 22 -2.45 -31.23 -11.52
C GLN A 22 -3.40 -30.25 -10.84
N LYS A 23 -3.84 -29.22 -11.57
CA LYS A 23 -4.87 -28.27 -11.12
C LYS A 23 -6.24 -28.93 -11.23
N LYS A 24 -6.99 -28.96 -10.12
CA LYS A 24 -8.42 -29.25 -10.12
C LYS A 24 -9.14 -28.15 -10.91
N ILE A 25 -9.88 -28.59 -11.93
CA ILE A 25 -10.66 -27.79 -12.88
C ILE A 25 -11.99 -27.41 -12.20
N SER A 26 -12.27 -26.10 -12.07
CA SER A 26 -13.53 -25.58 -11.52
C SER A 26 -14.63 -25.49 -12.59
N GLU A 27 -15.89 -25.71 -12.20
CA GLU A 27 -17.07 -25.90 -13.06
C GLU A 27 -17.47 -24.74 -14.00
N ASN A 28 -16.80 -23.58 -13.94
CA ASN A 28 -17.12 -22.39 -14.77
C ASN A 28 -16.33 -22.29 -16.10
N LEU A 29 -15.77 -23.39 -16.60
CA LEU A 29 -14.93 -23.43 -17.82
C LEU A 29 -15.69 -23.64 -19.13
N ASN A 30 -17.03 -23.79 -19.08
CA ASN A 30 -17.82 -24.20 -20.26
C ASN A 30 -18.33 -23.06 -21.15
N GLN A 31 -17.92 -21.80 -20.92
CA GLN A 31 -18.22 -20.71 -21.86
C GLN A 31 -17.10 -20.55 -22.90
N PRO A 32 -17.43 -20.45 -24.21
CA PRO A 32 -16.42 -20.26 -25.25
C PRO A 32 -15.66 -18.95 -25.04
N TYR A 33 -14.33 -19.06 -24.89
CA TYR A 33 -13.44 -17.93 -24.66
C TYR A 33 -12.97 -17.32 -25.99
N VAL A 34 -13.28 -16.05 -26.23
CA VAL A 34 -12.92 -15.29 -27.44
C VAL A 34 -11.99 -14.15 -27.05
N ILE A 35 -10.83 -14.07 -27.71
CA ILE A 35 -9.90 -12.94 -27.59
C ILE A 35 -10.17 -11.98 -28.75
N ASP A 36 -10.47 -10.72 -28.43
CA ASP A 36 -10.46 -9.65 -29.44
C ASP A 36 -9.00 -9.30 -29.79
N THR A 37 -8.65 -9.26 -31.08
CA THR A 37 -7.31 -8.89 -31.54
C THR A 37 -7.31 -7.62 -32.38
N THR A 38 -8.38 -6.84 -32.32
CA THR A 38 -8.58 -5.65 -33.17
C THR A 38 -7.93 -4.39 -32.61
N ASN A 39 -7.48 -4.41 -31.35
CA ASN A 39 -6.83 -3.27 -30.70
C ASN A 39 -5.54 -3.67 -29.96
N ASN A 40 -4.74 -2.66 -29.57
CA ASN A 40 -3.44 -2.85 -28.91
C ASN A 40 -3.54 -3.10 -27.39
N ASN A 41 -4.70 -2.87 -26.79
CA ASN A 41 -4.94 -3.01 -25.36
C ASN A 41 -5.25 -4.47 -25.00
N PHE A 42 -4.20 -5.20 -24.65
CA PHE A 42 -4.31 -6.58 -24.20
C PHE A 42 -5.31 -6.80 -23.04
N TYR A 43 -5.59 -5.76 -22.24
CA TYR A 43 -6.43 -5.84 -21.05
C TYR A 43 -7.93 -5.61 -21.32
N ASP A 44 -8.33 -5.16 -22.52
CA ASP A 44 -9.75 -5.02 -22.90
C ASP A 44 -10.23 -6.01 -23.97
N ASN A 45 -9.34 -6.89 -24.41
CA ASN A 45 -9.59 -7.90 -25.42
C ASN A 45 -10.45 -9.09 -24.95
N VAL A 46 -11.16 -8.95 -23.84
CA VAL A 46 -11.93 -10.00 -23.16
C VAL A 46 -13.25 -9.46 -22.62
N GLU A 47 -14.24 -10.35 -22.56
CA GLU A 47 -15.53 -10.05 -21.93
C GLU A 47 -15.34 -9.63 -20.47
N SER A 48 -16.06 -8.56 -20.08
CA SER A 48 -16.15 -8.10 -18.70
C SER A 48 -17.46 -8.55 -18.09
N TYR A 49 -17.41 -9.03 -16.86
CA TYR A 49 -18.53 -9.58 -16.12
C TYR A 49 -18.92 -8.62 -14.99
N ALA A 50 -20.20 -8.30 -14.89
CA ALA A 50 -20.71 -7.45 -13.83
C ALA A 50 -20.60 -8.15 -12.47
N LEU A 51 -20.13 -7.40 -11.48
CA LEU A 51 -20.12 -7.75 -10.06
C LEU A 51 -21.21 -6.94 -9.35
N PRO A 52 -22.25 -7.57 -8.80
CA PRO A 52 -23.32 -6.84 -8.13
C PRO A 52 -22.80 -5.98 -6.98
N LEU A 53 -23.00 -4.67 -7.10
CA LEU A 53 -22.72 -3.72 -6.02
C LEU A 53 -23.74 -3.89 -4.90
N VAL A 54 -23.28 -3.68 -3.68
CA VAL A 54 -24.12 -3.64 -2.47
C VAL A 54 -24.23 -2.19 -1.98
N GLU A 55 -25.23 -1.91 -1.15
CA GLU A 55 -25.32 -0.61 -0.48
C GLU A 55 -24.06 -0.39 0.38
N LEU A 56 -23.51 0.81 0.30
CA LEU A 56 -22.30 1.22 1.02
C LEU A 56 -22.58 2.49 1.82
N GLU A 57 -22.29 2.44 3.11
CA GLU A 57 -22.41 3.58 4.03
C GLU A 57 -21.03 4.08 4.47
N ILE A 58 -20.85 5.40 4.55
CA ILE A 58 -19.68 6.05 5.13
C ILE A 58 -20.09 6.66 6.47
N THR A 59 -19.30 6.40 7.51
CA THR A 59 -19.52 6.84 8.90
C THR A 59 -18.21 7.27 9.57
N GLY A 60 -18.26 7.59 10.87
CA GLY A 60 -17.08 7.92 11.67
C GLY A 60 -16.89 9.43 11.82
N GLU A 61 -15.66 9.90 11.66
CA GLU A 61 -15.24 11.31 11.82
C GLU A 61 -15.66 12.19 10.63
N ILE A 62 -16.97 12.24 10.37
CA ILE A 62 -17.61 13.04 9.32
C ILE A 62 -18.83 13.79 9.88
N ALA A 63 -19.27 14.83 9.19
CA ALA A 63 -20.38 15.67 9.64
C ALA A 63 -21.70 14.89 9.79
N SER A 64 -21.97 13.93 8.91
CA SER A 64 -23.14 13.05 8.97
C SER A 64 -22.88 11.78 8.14
N PRO A 65 -23.46 10.61 8.50
CA PRO A 65 -23.40 9.41 7.68
C PRO A 65 -23.86 9.65 6.24
N VAL A 66 -23.19 9.03 5.27
CA VAL A 66 -23.48 9.19 3.84
C VAL A 66 -23.67 7.81 3.21
N LYS A 67 -24.78 7.63 2.48
CA LYS A 67 -24.94 6.51 1.56
C LYS A 67 -24.28 6.84 0.23
N VAL A 68 -23.46 5.92 -0.28
CA VAL A 68 -22.73 6.14 -1.53
C VAL A 68 -23.66 5.96 -2.72
N ASP A 69 -23.73 6.99 -3.55
CA ASP A 69 -24.43 6.95 -4.85
C ASP A 69 -23.43 6.70 -5.97
N PHE A 70 -23.19 5.43 -6.29
CA PHE A 70 -22.24 5.03 -7.32
C PHE A 70 -22.58 5.58 -8.71
N THR A 71 -23.84 5.96 -8.98
CA THR A 71 -24.25 6.50 -10.30
C THR A 71 -23.66 7.87 -10.58
N LYS A 72 -23.18 8.57 -9.54
CA LYS A 72 -22.53 9.89 -9.63
C LYS A 72 -21.01 9.83 -9.73
N LEU A 73 -20.42 8.64 -9.69
CA LEU A 73 -18.99 8.45 -9.64
C LEU A 73 -18.44 7.93 -10.98
N ALA A 74 -17.22 8.34 -11.31
CA ALA A 74 -16.52 7.79 -12.47
C ALA A 74 -16.01 6.37 -12.17
N LYS A 75 -16.05 5.51 -13.18
CA LYS A 75 -15.38 4.21 -13.13
C LYS A 75 -13.90 4.37 -13.48
N HIS A 76 -13.06 3.66 -12.75
CA HIS A 76 -11.63 3.53 -12.95
C HIS A 76 -11.28 2.06 -13.15
N ASN A 77 -10.19 1.80 -13.86
CA ASN A 77 -9.69 0.45 -14.08
C ASN A 77 -8.38 0.21 -13.35
N ILE A 78 -8.20 -1.00 -12.82
CA ILE A 78 -6.92 -1.47 -12.29
C ILE A 78 -6.68 -2.92 -12.71
N ILE A 79 -5.40 -3.27 -12.90
CA ILE A 79 -4.96 -4.63 -13.15
C ILE A 79 -4.28 -5.19 -11.91
N VAL A 80 -4.65 -6.41 -11.52
CA VAL A 80 -4.18 -7.03 -10.28
C VAL A 80 -3.87 -8.51 -10.49
N LYS A 81 -2.78 -8.95 -9.86
CA LYS A 81 -2.46 -10.36 -9.65
C LYS A 81 -2.94 -10.73 -8.25
N GLU A 82 -4.11 -11.32 -8.14
CA GLU A 82 -4.61 -11.75 -6.83
C GLU A 82 -3.76 -12.87 -6.28
N THR A 83 -3.24 -12.64 -5.08
CA THR A 83 -2.29 -13.50 -4.39
C THR A 83 -2.66 -13.53 -2.91
N ARG A 84 -2.68 -14.71 -2.32
CA ARG A 84 -2.96 -14.91 -0.88
C ARG A 84 -1.73 -15.44 -0.17
N LEU A 85 -1.58 -15.07 1.09
CA LEU A 85 -0.51 -15.58 1.94
C LEU A 85 -0.83 -17.02 2.36
N GLU A 86 0.09 -17.97 2.13
CA GLU A 86 -0.07 -19.37 2.52
C GLU A 86 1.07 -19.80 3.46
N GLY A 87 0.90 -19.54 4.76
CA GLY A 87 1.86 -19.91 5.80
C GLY A 87 3.22 -19.23 5.65
N THR A 88 4.26 -19.81 6.25
CA THR A 88 5.63 -19.29 6.21
C THR A 88 6.30 -19.63 4.87
N GLY A 89 6.24 -18.70 3.92
CA GLY A 89 7.15 -18.66 2.76
C GLY A 89 6.60 -19.14 1.42
N LYS A 90 5.28 -19.31 1.26
CA LYS A 90 4.66 -19.52 -0.05
C LYS A 90 3.46 -18.61 -0.26
N ASP A 91 3.46 -17.93 -1.39
CA ASP A 91 2.33 -17.14 -1.85
C ASP A 91 1.49 -17.96 -2.82
N LYS A 92 0.16 -17.92 -2.64
CA LYS A 92 -0.79 -18.61 -3.49
C LYS A 92 -1.37 -17.66 -4.52
N PHE A 93 -0.95 -17.82 -5.76
CA PHE A 93 -1.57 -17.15 -6.89
C PHE A 93 -3.03 -17.62 -7.09
N VAL A 94 -3.95 -16.68 -7.17
CA VAL A 94 -5.39 -16.91 -7.37
C VAL A 94 -5.76 -16.68 -8.83
N GLY A 95 -5.31 -15.56 -9.40
CA GLY A 95 -5.61 -15.20 -10.78
C GLY A 95 -5.12 -13.80 -11.13
N ALA A 96 -5.16 -13.49 -12.42
CA ALA A 96 -4.88 -12.15 -12.94
C ALA A 96 -6.14 -11.55 -13.55
N TYR A 97 -6.46 -10.31 -13.18
CA TYR A 97 -7.72 -9.67 -13.53
C TYR A 97 -7.54 -8.19 -13.86
N ARG A 98 -8.41 -7.68 -14.72
CA ARG A 98 -8.77 -6.27 -14.78
C ARG A 98 -10.04 -6.10 -13.96
N TYR A 99 -10.04 -5.13 -13.06
CA TYR A 99 -11.23 -4.70 -12.35
C TYR A 99 -11.59 -3.29 -12.77
N ASP A 100 -12.87 -3.05 -13.00
CA ASP A 100 -13.42 -1.72 -13.23
C ASP A 100 -14.37 -1.38 -12.05
N GLY A 101 -14.33 -0.16 -11.56
CA GLY A 101 -15.11 0.23 -10.38
C GLY A 101 -14.86 1.63 -9.87
N TYR A 102 -15.36 1.93 -8.68
CA TYR A 102 -15.37 3.28 -8.12
C TYR A 102 -14.28 3.44 -7.08
N SER A 103 -13.46 4.48 -7.22
CA SER A 103 -12.28 4.64 -6.37
C SER A 103 -12.65 5.11 -4.97
N LEU A 104 -11.93 4.64 -3.94
CA LEU A 104 -12.08 5.18 -2.58
C LEU A 104 -11.79 6.67 -2.54
N PHE A 105 -10.90 7.17 -3.41
CA PHE A 105 -10.64 8.59 -3.57
C PHE A 105 -11.92 9.35 -3.90
N ASP A 106 -12.65 8.97 -4.95
CA ASP A 106 -13.87 9.68 -5.37
C ASP A 106 -15.00 9.51 -4.35
N ILE A 107 -15.14 8.29 -3.80
CA ILE A 107 -16.14 7.99 -2.77
C ILE A 107 -15.95 8.90 -1.56
N LEU A 108 -14.73 8.98 -1.03
CA LEU A 108 -14.43 9.76 0.17
C LEU A 108 -14.39 11.27 -0.08
N ASN A 109 -14.12 11.71 -1.32
CA ASN A 109 -14.15 13.12 -1.70
C ASN A 109 -15.56 13.75 -1.60
N THR A 110 -16.61 12.94 -1.44
CA THR A 110 -17.98 13.41 -1.19
C THR A 110 -18.26 13.78 0.27
N CYS A 111 -17.35 13.44 1.20
CA CYS A 111 -17.57 13.59 2.63
C CYS A 111 -17.00 14.90 3.17
N VAL A 112 -17.69 15.47 4.16
CA VAL A 112 -17.17 16.58 4.98
C VAL A 112 -16.63 16.00 6.28
N LEU A 113 -15.34 16.14 6.50
CA LEU A 113 -14.66 15.63 7.70
C LEU A 113 -15.09 16.39 8.96
N ASN A 114 -15.27 15.63 10.05
CA ASN A 114 -15.46 16.14 11.41
C ASN A 114 -14.50 15.41 12.35
N LYS A 115 -13.22 15.78 12.23
CA LYS A 115 -12.08 15.10 12.85
C LYS A 115 -12.08 15.28 14.37
N LYS A 116 -12.02 14.17 15.13
CA LYS A 116 -12.18 14.19 16.60
C LYS A 116 -11.06 14.95 17.31
N ASN A 117 -9.83 14.90 16.75
CA ASN A 117 -8.63 15.52 17.32
C ASN A 117 -8.21 16.79 16.55
N ILE A 118 -9.14 17.47 15.87
CA ILE A 118 -8.84 18.66 15.04
C ILE A 118 -8.17 19.79 15.84
N GLU A 119 -8.53 19.95 17.11
CA GLU A 119 -7.95 20.97 18.00
C GLU A 119 -6.49 20.68 18.35
N GLU A 120 -6.14 19.41 18.46
CA GLU A 120 -4.77 18.97 18.75
C GLU A 120 -3.93 18.95 17.46
N PHE A 121 -4.46 18.36 16.39
CA PHE A 121 -3.74 18.15 15.15
C PHE A 121 -4.66 18.34 13.94
N ARG A 122 -4.51 19.48 13.28
CA ARG A 122 -5.32 19.88 12.12
C ARG A 122 -5.06 19.11 10.83
N PRO A 123 -3.82 18.71 10.48
CA PRO A 123 -3.58 17.95 9.27
C PRO A 123 -4.38 16.64 9.25
N ILE A 124 -4.73 16.19 8.05
CA ILE A 124 -5.56 14.99 7.81
C ILE A 124 -4.73 13.72 7.53
N ILE A 125 -3.40 13.85 7.62
CA ILE A 125 -2.43 12.79 7.35
C ILE A 125 -2.30 11.76 8.49
N ASP A 126 -3.01 11.97 9.61
CA ASP A 126 -3.21 10.99 10.68
C ASP A 126 -4.60 10.31 10.62
N LEU A 127 -5.34 10.51 9.53
CA LEU A 127 -6.59 9.80 9.27
C LEU A 127 -6.33 8.47 8.56
N TYR A 128 -7.25 7.53 8.76
CA TYR A 128 -7.37 6.29 8.03
C TYR A 128 -8.85 5.91 7.91
N VAL A 129 -9.12 4.94 7.05
CA VAL A 129 -10.44 4.34 6.91
C VAL A 129 -10.38 2.87 7.23
N GLU A 130 -11.41 2.38 7.90
CA GLU A 130 -11.70 0.96 8.05
C GLU A 130 -12.85 0.60 7.11
N VAL A 131 -12.61 -0.36 6.22
CA VAL A 131 -13.62 -0.89 5.31
C VAL A 131 -14.08 -2.26 5.82
N GLU A 132 -15.38 -2.41 6.05
CA GLU A 132 -16.00 -3.60 6.59
C GLU A 132 -16.94 -4.22 5.53
N ASN A 133 -16.92 -5.54 5.39
CA ASN A 133 -17.85 -6.27 4.52
C ASN A 133 -19.06 -6.82 5.26
N ASN A 134 -20.00 -7.40 4.49
CA ASN A 134 -21.22 -8.02 5.00
C ASN A 134 -21.01 -9.28 5.87
N THR A 135 -19.77 -9.72 6.08
CA THR A 135 -19.41 -10.82 6.99
C THR A 135 -18.63 -10.36 8.23
N GLY A 136 -18.37 -9.04 8.35
CA GLY A 136 -17.59 -8.45 9.43
C GLY A 136 -16.07 -8.49 9.24
N GLU A 137 -15.57 -8.92 8.08
CA GLU A 137 -14.14 -8.80 7.73
C GLU A 137 -13.79 -7.32 7.53
N LYS A 138 -12.65 -6.91 8.07
CA LYS A 138 -12.19 -5.52 8.11
C LYS A 138 -10.80 -5.38 7.56
N VAL A 139 -10.60 -4.32 6.79
CA VAL A 139 -9.30 -3.91 6.24
C VAL A 139 -9.15 -2.41 6.35
N ILE A 140 -7.92 -1.92 6.31
CA ILE A 140 -7.64 -0.49 6.47
C ILE A 140 -6.82 0.10 5.32
N PHE A 141 -7.01 1.40 5.13
CA PHE A 141 -6.25 2.24 4.20
C PHE A 141 -6.04 3.60 4.85
N THR A 142 -4.86 4.19 4.72
CA THR A 142 -4.61 5.51 5.29
C THR A 142 -5.12 6.61 4.37
N TRP A 143 -5.40 7.78 4.94
CA TRP A 143 -5.70 8.96 4.13
C TRP A 143 -4.56 9.31 3.19
N GLY A 144 -3.33 9.09 3.66
CA GLY A 144 -2.12 9.21 2.88
C GLY A 144 -2.10 8.28 1.67
N GLU A 145 -2.41 7.00 1.86
CA GLU A 145 -2.46 6.00 0.79
C GLU A 145 -3.54 6.30 -0.27
N ILE A 146 -4.59 7.04 0.09
CA ILE A 146 -5.71 7.34 -0.81
C ILE A 146 -5.51 8.67 -1.56
N PHE A 147 -5.07 9.74 -0.88
CA PHE A 147 -5.11 11.11 -1.41
C PHE A 147 -3.75 11.72 -1.78
N TYR A 148 -2.65 11.11 -1.32
CA TYR A 148 -1.29 11.62 -1.54
C TYR A 148 -0.45 10.90 -2.60
N PRO A 149 -0.77 9.68 -3.12
CA PRO A 149 0.13 9.02 -4.04
C PRO A 149 0.28 9.73 -5.39
N ASN A 150 1.39 9.48 -6.07
CA ASN A 150 1.60 9.87 -7.48
C ASN A 150 0.57 9.27 -8.44
N ASN A 151 0.07 8.06 -8.12
CA ASN A 151 -0.92 7.35 -8.91
C ASN A 151 -2.21 7.23 -8.11
N LEU A 152 -3.18 8.10 -8.41
CA LEU A 152 -4.50 8.10 -7.76
C LEU A 152 -5.38 6.94 -8.24
N HIS A 153 -6.51 6.75 -7.56
CA HIS A 153 -7.55 5.78 -7.92
C HIS A 153 -7.12 4.30 -7.93
N ARG A 154 -6.07 3.96 -7.17
CA ARG A 154 -5.51 2.61 -7.10
C ARG A 154 -6.22 1.68 -6.11
N ILE A 155 -7.19 2.18 -5.35
CA ILE A 155 -8.03 1.39 -4.45
C ILE A 155 -9.48 1.61 -4.87
N ILE A 156 -10.15 0.55 -5.33
CA ILE A 156 -11.50 0.64 -5.91
C ILE A 156 -12.45 -0.35 -5.28
N ILE A 157 -13.74 -0.05 -5.35
CA ILE A 157 -14.82 -1.03 -5.20
C ILE A 157 -15.24 -1.46 -6.60
N ALA A 158 -14.84 -2.67 -6.98
CA ALA A 158 -15.04 -3.24 -8.30
C ALA A 158 -16.53 -3.56 -8.54
N SER A 159 -17.06 -3.03 -9.63
CA SER A 159 -18.38 -3.35 -10.19
C SER A 159 -18.30 -4.28 -11.39
N ASP A 160 -17.11 -4.48 -11.96
CA ASP A 160 -16.90 -5.33 -13.11
C ASP A 160 -15.53 -6.01 -13.03
N VAL A 161 -15.41 -7.18 -13.67
CA VAL A 161 -14.17 -7.95 -13.73
C VAL A 161 -13.98 -8.61 -15.08
N ALA A 162 -12.75 -8.58 -15.59
CA ALA A 162 -12.33 -9.36 -16.73
C ALA A 162 -11.08 -10.18 -16.39
N ARG A 163 -10.95 -11.39 -16.95
CA ARG A 163 -9.75 -12.21 -16.79
C ARG A 163 -8.61 -11.65 -17.63
N ILE A 164 -7.41 -11.65 -17.09
CA ILE A 164 -6.20 -11.49 -17.92
C ILE A 164 -5.70 -12.90 -18.24
N VAL A 165 -5.98 -13.35 -19.46
CA VAL A 165 -5.69 -14.73 -19.87
C VAL A 165 -4.36 -14.81 -20.61
N PRO A 166 -3.42 -15.65 -20.16
CA PRO A 166 -2.12 -15.79 -20.81
C PRO A 166 -2.25 -16.35 -22.23
N SER A 167 -1.58 -15.74 -23.21
CA SER A 167 -1.74 -16.10 -24.63
C SER A 167 -1.37 -17.54 -24.97
N LYS A 168 -0.44 -18.16 -24.21
CA LYS A 168 0.07 -19.51 -24.47
C LYS A 168 -0.68 -20.60 -23.72
N THR A 169 -0.79 -20.49 -22.40
CA THR A 169 -1.42 -21.53 -21.57
C THR A 169 -2.93 -21.44 -21.57
N LYS A 170 -3.50 -20.27 -21.91
CA LYS A 170 -4.95 -20.01 -21.93
C LYS A 170 -5.63 -20.31 -20.60
N ASP A 171 -4.90 -20.19 -19.49
CA ASP A 171 -5.42 -20.45 -18.15
C ASP A 171 -6.59 -19.51 -17.84
N LEU A 172 -7.73 -20.09 -17.45
CA LEU A 172 -8.93 -19.35 -17.06
C LEU A 172 -9.09 -19.40 -15.53
N TRP A 173 -8.70 -18.31 -14.89
CA TRP A 173 -8.83 -18.15 -13.44
C TRP A 173 -10.30 -18.06 -13.01
N PRO A 174 -10.68 -18.54 -11.81
CA PRO A 174 -12.04 -18.37 -11.31
C PRO A 174 -12.42 -16.88 -11.29
N LEU A 175 -13.62 -16.52 -11.74
CA LEU A 175 -14.10 -15.15 -11.61
C LEU A 175 -14.72 -14.94 -10.23
N PRO A 176 -14.49 -13.79 -9.58
CA PRO A 176 -15.32 -13.35 -8.48
C PRO A 176 -16.78 -13.21 -8.94
N THR A 177 -17.71 -13.43 -8.02
CA THR A 177 -19.16 -13.31 -8.27
C THR A 177 -19.80 -12.16 -7.50
N ASN A 178 -19.05 -11.50 -6.62
CA ASN A 178 -19.47 -10.43 -5.74
C ASN A 178 -18.66 -9.16 -6.04
N SER A 179 -19.23 -7.98 -5.77
CA SER A 179 -18.42 -6.76 -5.71
C SER A 179 -17.26 -6.94 -4.74
N LYS A 180 -16.15 -6.26 -4.98
CA LYS A 180 -14.91 -6.50 -4.26
C LYS A 180 -14.16 -5.20 -4.07
N LEU A 181 -13.66 -4.95 -2.86
CA LEU A 181 -12.65 -3.94 -2.63
C LEU A 181 -11.32 -4.46 -3.18
N VAL A 182 -10.64 -3.69 -4.02
CA VAL A 182 -9.41 -4.11 -4.70
C VAL A 182 -8.34 -3.05 -4.52
N ALA A 183 -7.23 -3.43 -3.89
CA ALA A 183 -6.03 -2.60 -3.73
C ALA A 183 -5.02 -2.95 -4.83
N GLY A 184 -4.83 -2.04 -5.79
CA GLY A 184 -4.01 -2.28 -6.98
C GLY A 184 -2.51 -2.24 -6.74
N ASN A 185 -2.07 -1.64 -5.64
CA ASN A 185 -0.65 -1.54 -5.29
C ASN A 185 -0.20 -2.64 -4.33
N ASP A 186 -1.10 -3.52 -3.88
CA ASP A 186 -0.77 -4.64 -3.01
C ASP A 186 -0.12 -5.77 -3.81
N LEU A 187 0.99 -6.29 -3.31
CA LEU A 187 1.62 -7.50 -3.81
C LEU A 187 0.83 -8.73 -3.36
N ILE A 188 0.57 -8.83 -2.05
CA ILE A 188 -0.29 -9.83 -1.44
C ILE A 188 -1.66 -9.21 -1.16
N THR A 189 -2.69 -9.71 -1.81
CA THR A 189 -4.01 -9.08 -1.87
C THR A 189 -4.91 -9.42 -0.67
N GLU A 190 -4.35 -9.55 0.54
CA GLU A 190 -5.15 -9.85 1.74
C GLU A 190 -6.17 -8.76 2.07
N ARG A 191 -5.96 -7.52 1.59
CA ARG A 191 -6.93 -6.43 1.73
C ARG A 191 -8.09 -6.49 0.73
N ASN A 192 -8.07 -7.40 -0.24
CA ASN A 192 -9.15 -7.55 -1.20
C ASN A 192 -10.29 -8.37 -0.61
N ILE A 193 -11.32 -7.69 -0.09
CA ILE A 193 -12.50 -8.28 0.54
C ILE A 193 -13.74 -8.13 -0.34
N SER A 194 -14.62 -9.13 -0.31
CA SER A 194 -15.88 -9.12 -1.08
C SER A 194 -16.98 -8.34 -0.36
N ASN A 195 -17.93 -7.74 -1.09
CA ASN A 195 -19.12 -7.04 -0.60
C ASN A 195 -18.83 -6.02 0.52
N PRO A 196 -17.99 -4.99 0.28
CA PRO A 196 -17.82 -3.91 1.24
C PRO A 196 -19.15 -3.17 1.45
N VAL A 197 -19.58 -3.05 2.71
CA VAL A 197 -20.88 -2.43 3.09
C VAL A 197 -20.71 -1.17 3.93
N LYS A 198 -19.55 -0.99 4.57
CA LYS A 198 -19.31 0.15 5.44
C LYS A 198 -17.88 0.66 5.36
N ILE A 199 -17.72 1.98 5.36
CA ILE A 199 -16.45 2.67 5.55
C ILE A 199 -16.56 3.53 6.81
N THR A 200 -15.60 3.41 7.72
CA THR A 200 -15.53 4.22 8.93
C THR A 200 -14.26 5.05 8.91
N ILE A 201 -14.40 6.38 8.88
CA ILE A 201 -13.27 7.32 8.93
C ILE A 201 -12.85 7.53 10.39
N LYS A 202 -11.55 7.38 10.66
CA LYS A 202 -10.97 7.46 12.00
C LYS A 202 -9.64 8.22 11.95
N SER A 203 -9.37 9.01 12.98
CA SER A 203 -8.02 9.49 13.28
C SER A 203 -7.28 8.48 14.16
N TYR A 204 -5.96 8.52 14.12
CA TYR A 204 -5.12 7.67 14.99
C TYR A 204 -5.49 7.87 16.46
N ASP A 205 -5.72 6.78 17.17
CA ASP A 205 -6.26 6.82 18.53
C ASP A 205 -5.17 6.99 19.59
N LYS A 206 -4.39 8.07 19.44
CA LYS A 206 -3.39 8.49 20.42
C LYS A 206 -3.13 9.98 20.31
N SER A 207 -3.02 10.62 21.48
CA SER A 207 -2.68 12.03 21.60
C SER A 207 -1.16 12.22 21.69
N PHE A 208 -0.67 13.25 21.00
CA PHE A 208 0.72 13.70 21.05
C PHE A 208 0.75 15.23 21.17
N PRO A 209 1.38 15.79 22.22
CA PRO A 209 1.50 17.24 22.37
C PRO A 209 2.11 17.87 21.13
N THR A 210 1.46 18.90 20.59
CA THR A 210 1.93 19.59 19.38
C THR A 210 2.51 20.95 19.73
N GLU A 211 3.76 21.22 19.34
CA GLU A 211 4.47 22.47 19.63
C GLU A 211 4.87 23.19 18.34
N LYS A 212 4.07 24.17 17.92
CA LYS A 212 4.35 24.93 16.70
C LYS A 212 5.57 25.82 16.88
N GLY A 213 6.48 25.76 15.91
CA GLY A 213 7.66 26.63 15.87
C GLY A 213 8.79 26.16 16.80
N MET A 214 8.74 24.93 17.30
CA MET A 214 9.81 24.32 18.09
C MET A 214 11.17 24.47 17.38
N ASN A 215 12.19 24.86 18.12
CA ASN A 215 13.57 24.94 17.67
C ASN A 215 14.49 24.81 18.90
N PRO A 216 15.48 23.89 18.92
CA PRO A 216 15.91 22.99 17.84
C PRO A 216 15.01 21.76 17.66
N MET A 217 14.77 21.42 16.40
CA MET A 217 14.06 20.22 15.99
C MET A 217 15.03 19.03 15.87
N TYR A 218 15.77 18.72 16.93
CA TYR A 218 16.73 17.60 16.94
C TYR A 218 16.33 16.47 17.88
N CYS A 219 16.27 15.25 17.33
CA CYS A 219 16.16 13.96 18.02
C CYS A 219 17.35 13.09 17.64
N LYS A 220 17.98 12.45 18.64
CA LYS A 220 19.17 11.61 18.47
C LYS A 220 18.86 10.14 18.16
N GLU A 221 17.62 9.73 18.34
CA GLU A 221 17.18 8.34 18.24
C GLU A 221 15.68 8.30 17.92
N VAL A 222 15.24 7.17 17.38
CA VAL A 222 13.83 6.85 17.12
C VAL A 222 13.43 5.68 18.01
N LYS A 223 12.38 5.83 18.80
CA LYS A 223 11.84 4.76 19.64
C LYS A 223 10.74 4.01 18.89
N LEU A 224 10.84 2.69 18.86
CA LEU A 224 9.83 1.83 18.23
C LEU A 224 8.92 1.26 19.30
N PHE A 225 7.61 1.37 19.07
CA PHE A 225 6.58 0.87 19.98
C PHE A 225 5.66 -0.12 19.28
N LYS A 226 5.26 -1.16 19.99
CA LYS A 226 4.19 -2.09 19.58
C LYS A 226 3.14 -2.10 20.69
N ASN A 227 1.90 -1.72 20.37
CA ASN A 227 0.81 -1.65 21.36
C ASN A 227 1.18 -0.84 22.62
N ASN A 228 1.84 0.31 22.42
CA ASN A 228 2.36 1.21 23.46
C ASN A 228 3.56 0.69 24.28
N GLU A 229 4.04 -0.52 24.07
CA GLU A 229 5.27 -1.02 24.67
C GLU A 229 6.47 -0.66 23.77
N GLN A 230 7.53 -0.08 24.35
CA GLN A 230 8.76 0.18 23.61
C GLN A 230 9.51 -1.13 23.38
N ILE A 231 9.71 -1.50 22.10
CA ILE A 231 10.34 -2.76 21.72
C ILE A 231 11.78 -2.58 21.21
N ALA A 232 12.15 -1.37 20.78
CA ALA A 232 13.47 -1.07 20.26
C ALA A 232 13.76 0.43 20.21
N THR A 233 15.02 0.76 19.95
CA THR A 233 15.50 2.13 19.67
C THR A 233 16.45 2.09 18.49
N LEU A 234 16.24 2.96 17.51
CA LEU A 234 17.15 3.19 16.38
C LEU A 234 17.96 4.46 16.65
N ASN A 235 19.27 4.32 16.87
CA ASN A 235 20.21 5.43 17.02
C ASN A 235 21.24 5.49 15.87
N ASN A 236 21.19 4.52 14.97
CA ASN A 236 22.00 4.42 13.77
C ASN A 236 21.23 3.68 12.67
N THR A 237 21.69 3.78 11.43
CA THR A 237 21.18 2.97 10.34
C THR A 237 21.43 1.49 10.66
N PRO A 238 20.43 0.59 10.55
CA PRO A 238 20.63 -0.83 10.79
C PRO A 238 21.74 -1.42 9.92
N GLU A 239 22.53 -2.33 10.49
CA GLU A 239 23.66 -2.96 9.80
C GLU A 239 23.20 -3.78 8.59
N GLY A 240 24.03 -3.79 7.53
CA GLY A 240 23.76 -4.55 6.30
C GLY A 240 22.80 -3.89 5.31
N LEU A 241 22.13 -2.79 5.68
CA LEU A 241 21.29 -2.03 4.77
C LEU A 241 22.11 -1.06 3.92
N GLN A 242 21.83 -1.02 2.62
CA GLN A 242 22.49 -0.12 1.68
C GLN A 242 21.65 1.13 1.44
N ASN A 243 22.32 2.26 1.30
CA ASN A 243 21.66 3.48 0.86
C ASN A 243 21.20 3.35 -0.59
N VAL A 244 19.99 3.79 -0.85
CA VAL A 244 19.45 4.05 -2.18
C VAL A 244 19.29 5.55 -2.37
N THR A 245 19.31 5.98 -3.63
CA THR A 245 19.11 7.38 -4.00
C THR A 245 17.81 7.51 -4.78
N PHE A 246 16.88 8.32 -4.25
CA PHE A 246 15.65 8.67 -4.96
C PHE A 246 15.73 10.10 -5.46
N ASN A 247 15.75 10.25 -6.79
CA ASN A 247 15.63 11.53 -7.45
C ASN A 247 14.18 11.99 -7.38
N THR A 248 13.94 13.19 -6.86
CA THR A 248 12.58 13.70 -6.66
C THR A 248 12.52 15.21 -6.90
N ILE A 249 11.33 15.67 -7.27
CA ILE A 249 10.95 17.08 -7.23
C ILE A 249 10.07 17.24 -5.99
N PHE A 250 10.70 17.65 -4.89
CA PHE A 250 10.04 17.67 -3.59
C PHE A 250 9.09 18.87 -3.51
N TYR A 251 7.79 18.60 -3.65
CA TYR A 251 6.74 19.61 -3.76
C TYR A 251 5.74 19.48 -2.60
N GLY A 252 5.45 20.55 -1.89
CA GLY A 252 4.49 20.57 -0.78
C GLY A 252 3.21 21.30 -1.14
N ARG A 253 2.07 20.81 -0.65
CA ARG A 253 0.75 21.36 -1.01
C ARG A 253 0.62 22.85 -0.68
N GLY A 254 1.19 23.28 0.45
CA GLY A 254 1.10 24.67 0.92
C GLY A 254 2.27 25.58 0.54
N ARG A 255 3.45 25.02 0.25
CA ARG A 255 4.68 25.81 0.04
C ARG A 255 5.25 25.71 -1.38
N GLY A 256 4.67 24.88 -2.23
CA GLY A 256 5.20 24.63 -3.57
C GLY A 256 6.51 23.86 -3.51
N ILE A 257 7.47 24.24 -4.36
CA ILE A 257 8.76 23.55 -4.44
C ILE A 257 9.59 23.73 -3.17
N HIS A 258 10.07 22.63 -2.62
CA HIS A 258 11.03 22.61 -1.51
C HIS A 258 12.46 22.36 -1.98
N SER A 259 12.63 21.41 -2.91
CA SER A 259 13.95 21.01 -3.41
C SER A 259 13.82 20.17 -4.68
N THR A 260 14.88 20.13 -5.48
CA THR A 260 15.10 19.15 -6.56
C THR A 260 16.28 18.22 -6.26
N SER A 261 16.83 18.30 -5.04
CA SER A 261 17.91 17.43 -4.59
C SER A 261 17.38 16.02 -4.30
N PRO A 262 18.16 14.98 -4.60
CA PRO A 262 17.76 13.62 -4.26
C PRO A 262 17.75 13.39 -2.76
N PHE A 263 16.95 12.43 -2.33
CA PHE A 263 17.03 11.86 -0.98
C PHE A 263 17.88 10.59 -1.00
N ILE A 264 18.72 10.43 0.03
CA ILE A 264 19.59 9.27 0.20
C ILE A 264 19.30 8.66 1.56
N GLY A 265 18.99 7.37 1.59
CA GLY A 265 18.66 6.65 2.82
C GLY A 265 18.46 5.17 2.57
N VAL A 266 18.11 4.43 3.62
CA VAL A 266 17.77 3.01 3.50
C VAL A 266 16.27 2.83 3.33
N ILE A 267 15.85 1.71 2.73
CA ILE A 267 14.41 1.40 2.64
C ILE A 267 13.84 1.19 4.04
N LEU A 268 12.79 1.93 4.39
CA LEU A 268 12.20 1.96 5.72
C LEU A 268 11.66 0.58 6.14
N ASN A 269 11.03 -0.16 5.22
CA ASN A 269 10.48 -1.48 5.55
C ASN A 269 11.57 -2.46 5.99
N GLU A 270 12.72 -2.50 5.32
CA GLU A 270 13.85 -3.37 5.70
C GLU A 270 14.45 -2.96 7.05
N ALA A 271 14.44 -1.66 7.39
CA ALA A 271 14.85 -1.19 8.71
C ALA A 271 13.86 -1.60 9.82
N LEU A 272 12.58 -1.76 9.51
CA LEU A 272 11.52 -2.11 10.46
C LEU A 272 11.20 -3.61 10.52
N LYS A 273 11.55 -4.37 9.49
CA LYS A 273 11.30 -5.81 9.32
C LYS A 273 11.75 -6.69 10.49
N PRO A 274 12.86 -6.42 11.20
CA PRO A 274 13.24 -7.22 12.36
C PRO A 274 12.24 -7.12 13.53
N TYR A 275 11.38 -6.10 13.56
CA TYR A 275 10.52 -5.78 14.69
C TYR A 275 9.04 -6.09 14.45
N PHE A 276 8.61 -6.19 13.19
CA PHE A 276 7.20 -6.36 12.83
C PHE A 276 7.01 -7.50 11.84
N GLU A 277 6.27 -8.53 12.28
CA GLU A 277 6.03 -9.75 11.50
C GLU A 277 5.23 -9.49 10.23
N PHE A 278 5.59 -10.19 9.15
CA PHE A 278 4.83 -10.20 7.91
C PHE A 278 3.76 -11.30 7.98
N ASN A 279 2.51 -10.91 8.26
CA ASN A 279 1.39 -11.83 8.38
C ASN A 279 0.10 -11.20 7.85
N LYS A 280 -0.93 -12.04 7.63
CA LYS A 280 -2.23 -11.61 7.09
C LYS A 280 -2.88 -10.51 7.93
N GLU A 281 -2.84 -10.63 9.24
CA GLU A 281 -3.49 -9.68 10.15
C GLU A 281 -2.88 -8.28 10.01
N ASN A 282 -1.56 -8.19 10.03
CA ASN A 282 -0.82 -6.94 9.83
C ASN A 282 -1.08 -6.37 8.44
N LEU A 283 -1.09 -7.19 7.39
CA LEU A 283 -1.44 -6.74 6.03
C LEU A 283 -2.85 -6.13 5.97
N GLN A 284 -3.81 -6.72 6.68
CA GLN A 284 -5.19 -6.25 6.68
C GLN A 284 -5.42 -5.02 7.55
N LYS A 285 -4.78 -4.93 8.72
CA LYS A 285 -5.20 -4.01 9.81
C LYS A 285 -4.06 -3.34 10.57
N GLY A 286 -2.79 -3.61 10.21
CA GLY A 286 -1.64 -2.99 10.84
C GLY A 286 -1.49 -1.51 10.47
N LEU A 287 -1.32 -0.65 11.48
CA LEU A 287 -1.08 0.78 11.34
C LEU A 287 0.22 1.17 12.00
N PHE A 288 0.99 2.00 11.29
CA PHE A 288 2.08 2.76 11.85
C PHE A 288 1.66 4.22 12.07
N CYS A 289 2.12 4.82 13.15
CA CYS A 289 2.10 6.26 13.37
C CYS A 289 3.52 6.75 13.62
N ALA A 290 4.09 7.47 12.64
CA ALA A 290 5.40 8.09 12.76
C ALA A 290 5.24 9.49 13.34
N VAL A 291 5.95 9.78 14.43
CA VAL A 291 5.79 11.00 15.23
C VAL A 291 7.12 11.73 15.32
N ALA A 292 7.08 13.01 14.96
CA ALA A 292 8.18 13.95 15.12
C ALA A 292 8.18 14.55 16.53
N LYS A 293 9.33 15.13 16.90
CA LYS A 293 9.56 15.79 18.19
C LYS A 293 8.51 16.86 18.57
N ASP A 294 8.00 17.59 17.58
CA ASP A 294 7.02 18.67 17.78
C ASP A 294 5.57 18.16 17.79
N GLY A 295 5.35 16.84 17.82
CA GLY A 295 4.04 16.20 17.77
C GLY A 295 3.45 16.07 16.37
N TYR A 296 4.15 16.56 15.33
CA TYR A 296 3.76 16.29 13.95
C TYR A 296 3.81 14.81 13.65
N ARG A 297 2.81 14.29 12.93
CA ARG A 297 2.65 12.84 12.78
C ARG A 297 1.95 12.45 11.50
N VAL A 298 2.26 11.24 11.05
CA VAL A 298 1.70 10.62 9.85
C VAL A 298 1.31 9.19 10.15
N VAL A 299 0.13 8.79 9.68
CA VAL A 299 -0.33 7.42 9.73
C VAL A 299 -0.04 6.72 8.40
N ILE A 300 0.49 5.50 8.48
CA ILE A 300 0.92 4.69 7.35
C ILE A 300 0.38 3.27 7.55
N SER A 301 -0.24 2.66 6.54
CA SER A 301 -0.72 1.28 6.68
C SER A 301 0.48 0.34 6.62
N TYR A 302 0.38 -0.82 7.28
CA TYR A 302 1.42 -1.83 7.20
C TYR A 302 1.64 -2.28 5.75
N SER A 303 0.55 -2.50 5.01
CA SER A 303 0.62 -2.86 3.59
C SER A 303 1.26 -1.77 2.72
N GLU A 304 1.02 -0.50 3.03
CA GLU A 304 1.69 0.63 2.35
C GLU A 304 3.22 0.62 2.55
N LEU A 305 3.74 0.08 3.65
CA LEU A 305 5.19 -0.06 3.86
C LEU A 305 5.75 -1.41 3.38
N PHE A 306 5.06 -2.51 3.66
CA PHE A 306 5.60 -3.86 3.54
C PHE A 306 5.10 -4.64 2.32
N ASN A 307 4.09 -4.14 1.61
CA ASN A 307 3.35 -4.94 0.62
C ASN A 307 3.15 -4.24 -0.73
N ARG A 308 3.94 -3.21 -1.05
CA ARG A 308 3.82 -2.50 -2.34
C ARG A 308 4.35 -3.34 -3.50
N ASN A 309 3.74 -3.19 -4.67
CA ASN A 309 4.14 -3.85 -5.91
C ASN A 309 4.71 -2.91 -6.98
N ASP A 310 4.82 -1.61 -6.68
CA ASP A 310 5.16 -0.55 -7.63
C ASP A 310 6.56 0.06 -7.45
N GLN A 311 7.35 -0.48 -6.52
CA GLN A 311 8.73 -0.07 -6.24
C GLN A 311 8.85 1.42 -5.86
N GLN A 312 7.84 1.96 -5.18
CA GLN A 312 7.84 3.32 -4.64
C GLN A 312 7.87 3.29 -3.10
N GLU A 313 9.01 2.89 -2.54
CA GLU A 313 9.16 2.67 -1.11
C GLU A 313 9.32 3.96 -0.30
N PHE A 314 9.20 3.82 1.02
CA PHE A 314 9.56 4.86 1.98
C PHE A 314 11.06 4.74 2.30
N LEU A 315 11.75 5.87 2.42
CA LEU A 315 13.13 5.93 2.90
C LEU A 315 13.18 6.35 4.36
N LEU A 316 14.08 5.71 5.11
CA LEU A 316 14.63 6.22 6.35
C LEU A 316 15.93 6.96 6.01
N VAL A 317 15.87 8.29 6.07
CA VAL A 317 17.00 9.18 5.75
C VAL A 317 17.71 9.53 7.04
N LYS A 318 19.01 9.20 7.11
CA LYS A 318 19.88 9.60 8.22
C LYS A 318 20.57 10.92 7.88
N THR A 319 20.56 11.87 8.81
CA THR A 319 21.19 13.18 8.66
C THR A 319 22.52 13.27 9.41
N GLU A 320 23.18 14.42 9.32
CA GLU A 320 24.32 14.72 10.17
C GLU A 320 23.90 14.85 11.65
N LEU A 321 24.84 14.53 12.55
CA LEU A 321 24.62 14.66 13.98
C LEU A 321 24.34 16.14 14.32
N ASN A 322 23.32 16.39 15.15
CA ASN A 322 22.84 17.73 15.53
C ASN A 322 22.28 18.59 14.38
N GLU A 323 22.02 18.02 13.19
CA GLU A 323 21.34 18.74 12.11
C GLU A 323 19.92 19.15 12.55
N ASN A 324 19.54 20.40 12.26
CA ASN A 324 18.18 20.85 12.50
C ASN A 324 17.20 20.04 11.62
N GLY A 325 16.23 19.37 12.22
CA GLY A 325 15.39 18.37 11.54
C GLY A 325 15.72 16.92 11.91
N GLY A 326 16.58 16.69 12.91
CA GLY A 326 16.81 15.43 13.63
C GLY A 326 17.57 14.35 12.85
N LEU A 327 18.15 13.40 13.59
CA LEU A 327 19.04 12.36 13.04
C LEU A 327 18.34 11.50 11.98
N PHE A 328 17.04 11.30 12.11
CA PHE A 328 16.24 10.50 11.19
C PHE A 328 15.05 11.26 10.65
N ARG A 329 14.75 11.00 9.37
CA ARG A 329 13.59 11.51 8.65
C ARG A 329 12.95 10.37 7.85
N ILE A 330 11.64 10.46 7.65
CA ILE A 330 10.91 9.59 6.72
C ILE A 330 10.63 10.36 5.43
N PHE A 331 10.92 9.74 4.30
CA PHE A 331 10.59 10.25 2.98
C PHE A 331 9.70 9.26 2.23
N PRO A 332 8.42 9.60 1.95
CA PRO A 332 7.50 8.75 1.19
C PRO A 332 7.67 8.98 -0.32
N ALA A 333 8.43 8.11 -1.00
CA ALA A 333 8.68 8.30 -2.44
C ALA A 333 7.43 8.08 -3.31
N CYS A 334 6.45 7.34 -2.80
CA CYS A 334 5.18 7.09 -3.46
C CYS A 334 4.25 8.31 -3.53
N ASP A 335 4.56 9.38 -2.78
CA ASP A 335 3.71 10.56 -2.70
C ASP A 335 4.05 11.62 -3.73
N PHE A 336 3.00 12.33 -4.12
CA PHE A 336 3.10 13.57 -4.86
C PHE A 336 3.48 14.75 -3.95
N PHE A 337 2.86 14.85 -2.77
CA PHE A 337 3.11 15.94 -1.83
C PHE A 337 4.07 15.55 -0.70
N SER A 338 4.94 16.49 -0.32
CA SER A 338 5.88 16.39 0.80
C SER A 338 5.24 16.34 2.18
N ASP A 339 3.93 16.60 2.27
CA ASP A 339 3.15 16.70 3.49
C ASP A 339 3.09 15.40 4.32
N ARG A 340 3.67 14.28 3.87
CA ARG A 340 3.86 13.07 4.69
C ARG A 340 5.32 12.77 5.02
N ALA A 341 6.24 13.63 4.62
CA ALA A 341 7.63 13.53 5.05
C ALA A 341 7.76 13.99 6.51
N VAL A 342 8.36 13.14 7.35
CA VAL A 342 8.51 13.41 8.78
C VAL A 342 9.96 13.77 9.04
N LYS A 343 10.22 15.00 9.49
CA LYS A 343 11.53 15.39 10.02
C LYS A 343 11.54 15.18 11.53
N SER A 344 12.72 15.08 12.12
CA SER A 344 12.90 14.97 13.57
C SER A 344 12.13 13.80 14.16
N LEU A 345 12.15 12.67 13.42
CA LEU A 345 11.46 11.46 13.81
C LEU A 345 11.92 11.05 15.21
N GLU A 346 10.97 10.93 16.13
CA GLU A 346 11.21 10.60 17.53
C GLU A 346 10.65 9.23 17.87
N GLN A 347 9.46 8.91 17.35
CA GLN A 347 8.74 7.69 17.71
C GLN A 347 8.05 7.08 16.48
N ILE A 348 7.99 5.75 16.43
CA ILE A 348 7.12 5.01 15.53
C ILE A 348 6.28 4.07 16.39
N TYR A 349 4.96 4.23 16.31
CA TYR A 349 4.01 3.33 16.95
C TYR A 349 3.44 2.36 15.94
N PHE A 350 3.40 1.08 16.29
CA PHE A 350 2.65 0.05 15.57
C PHE A 350 1.47 -0.42 16.40
N THR A 351 0.31 -0.49 15.77
CA THR A 351 -0.94 -1.01 16.34
C THR A 351 -1.62 -1.91 15.32
N ASN A 352 -2.27 -2.96 15.81
CA ASN A 352 -3.13 -3.80 15.00
C ASN A 352 -4.56 -3.65 15.51
N ASN A 353 -5.46 -3.17 14.65
CA ASN A 353 -6.82 -2.76 15.03
C ASN A 353 -7.90 -3.81 14.74
#